data_AF-A0A8H3LSA8-F1
#
_entry.id   AF-A0A8H3LSA8-F1
#
_cell.length_a   1.000
_cell.length_b   1.000
_cell.length_c   1.000
_cell.angle_alpha   90.00
_cell.angle_beta   90.00
_cell.angle_gamma   90.00
#
_symmetry.space_group_name_H-M   'P 1'
#
loop_
_entity.id
_entity.type
_entity.pdbx_description
1 polymer ?
#
loop_
_entity_poly.entity_id
_entity_poly.type
_entity_poly.pdbx_seq_one_letter_code
_entity_poly.pdbx_strand_id
1 'polypeptide(L)'
;MYNNTEFNTTGDSNEWITWIEDAIEKKYFKYYEFNHFSNIQEVGSGTFGSVYRANWKNSNKYFALKSFSHPNNFTAKIYLLKLILQRKVDIYDNIIRFYGVTTSDQEIQINSPKKYLLVMEYADGGTLQNYLKVHPNLTWNEKLNLALQLAHAISCLHDEGIVHRDLHSSNVLVCQNTVKLADFGLSKRIEESSNLQSKLFRIIPYVDPKIYAKRRNSNSNQVEAYSLNKKSDIYSIGILLWEISSGQSPFCNEQYDISLAMKIIQGLREEPIPNTPEVYI
;
A
#
# COMPACT_ATOMS: atom_id res chain seq x y z
N MET A 1 -8.12 32.59 -10.20
CA MET A 1 -6.66 32.78 -10.28
C MET A 1 -6.03 31.99 -9.15
N TYR A 2 -5.46 30.83 -9.46
CA TYR A 2 -4.73 30.03 -8.47
C TYR A 2 -3.34 30.65 -8.34
N ASN A 3 -2.99 31.12 -7.15
CA ASN A 3 -1.67 31.66 -6.87
C ASN A 3 -0.64 30.52 -6.89
N ASN A 4 0.24 30.57 -7.89
CA ASN A 4 1.52 29.87 -7.88
C ASN A 4 2.43 30.57 -6.88
N THR A 5 2.52 30.04 -5.66
CA THR A 5 3.63 30.36 -4.76
C THR A 5 4.81 29.47 -5.13
N GLU A 6 5.81 30.07 -5.77
CA GLU A 6 7.14 29.49 -5.92
C GLU A 6 7.73 29.21 -4.55
N PHE A 7 8.05 27.94 -4.28
CA PHE A 7 8.67 27.50 -3.04
C PHE A 7 10.20 27.68 -3.16
N ASN A 8 10.72 28.69 -2.46
CA ASN A 8 12.16 28.84 -2.24
C ASN A 8 12.70 27.65 -1.44
N THR A 9 13.68 26.96 -2.02
CA THR A 9 14.37 25.81 -1.43
C THR A 9 15.47 26.28 -0.48
N THR A 10 15.16 26.41 0.81
CA THR A 10 16.16 26.36 1.88
C THR A 10 16.11 24.97 2.51
N GLY A 11 17.19 24.21 2.35
CA GLY A 11 17.32 22.85 2.85
C GLY A 11 17.42 22.79 4.37
N ASP A 12 16.27 22.82 5.04
CA ASP A 12 16.20 22.61 6.48
C ASP A 12 15.65 21.20 6.77
N SER A 13 16.38 20.41 7.56
CA SER A 13 16.16 18.96 7.75
C SER A 13 14.87 18.60 8.50
N ASN A 14 14.05 19.60 8.87
CA ASN A 14 12.84 19.47 9.66
C ASN A 14 11.59 20.15 9.03
N GLU A 15 11.62 20.56 7.76
CA GLU A 15 10.50 21.23 7.07
C GLU A 15 9.18 20.43 7.19
N TRP A 16 9.25 19.10 7.13
CA TRP A 16 8.09 18.24 7.22
C TRP A 16 7.48 18.09 8.62
N ILE A 17 8.31 18.19 9.68
CA ILE A 17 7.83 18.18 11.07
C ILE A 17 6.95 19.40 11.28
N THR A 18 7.43 20.56 10.85
CA THR A 18 6.70 21.83 10.90
C THR A 18 5.35 21.72 10.19
N TRP A 19 5.32 21.04 9.04
CA TRP A 19 4.06 20.82 8.31
C TRP A 19 3.08 19.90 9.06
N ILE A 20 3.55 18.80 9.67
CA ILE A 20 2.68 17.94 10.48
C ILE A 20 2.13 18.72 11.67
N GLU A 21 2.96 19.53 12.32
CA GLU A 21 2.55 20.38 13.44
C GLU A 21 1.51 21.42 13.01
N ASP A 22 1.72 22.11 11.88
CA ASP A 22 0.75 23.02 11.27
C ASP A 22 -0.56 22.31 10.91
N ALA A 23 -0.48 21.08 10.37
CA ALA A 23 -1.66 20.29 10.03
C ALA A 23 -2.43 19.82 11.29
N ILE A 24 -1.74 19.55 12.40
CA ILE A 24 -2.37 19.27 13.70
C ILE A 24 -3.04 20.53 14.24
N GLU A 25 -2.34 21.67 14.23
CA GLU A 25 -2.84 22.96 14.72
C GLU A 25 -4.08 23.43 13.96
N LYS A 26 -4.04 23.32 12.62
CA LYS A 26 -5.17 23.59 11.72
C LYS A 26 -6.26 22.51 11.76
N LYS A 27 -6.10 21.47 12.60
CA LYS A 27 -7.05 20.35 12.77
C LYS A 27 -7.31 19.57 11.48
N TYR A 28 -6.34 19.55 10.57
CA TYR A 28 -6.37 18.67 9.41
C TYR A 28 -6.18 17.21 9.81
N PHE A 29 -5.44 16.96 10.89
CA PHE A 29 -5.33 15.64 11.50
C PHE A 29 -5.63 15.72 12.98
N LYS A 30 -6.22 14.64 13.49
CA LYS A 30 -6.34 14.44 14.92
C LYS A 30 -4.98 14.00 15.48
N TYR A 31 -4.53 14.67 16.52
CA TYR A 31 -3.42 14.19 17.32
C TYR A 31 -3.94 13.23 18.40
N TYR A 32 -3.27 12.09 18.55
CA TYR A 32 -3.51 11.10 19.58
C TYR A 32 -2.36 11.16 20.57
N GLU A 33 -2.64 11.31 21.86
CA GLU A 33 -1.59 11.23 22.90
C GLU A 33 -1.09 9.78 23.00
N PHE A 34 0.23 9.63 22.99
CA PHE A 34 0.86 8.31 22.88
C PHE A 34 0.64 7.41 24.09
N ASN A 35 0.60 8.01 25.29
CA ASN A 35 0.35 7.34 26.56
C ASN A 35 -1.00 6.57 26.62
N HIS A 36 -1.93 6.86 25.71
CA HIS A 36 -3.20 6.13 25.59
C HIS A 36 -3.06 4.83 24.79
N PHE A 37 -1.92 4.60 24.14
CA PHE A 37 -1.59 3.34 23.48
C PHE A 37 -0.84 2.42 24.44
N SER A 38 -1.29 1.17 24.54
CA SER A 38 -0.64 0.13 25.34
C SER A 38 -0.57 -1.19 24.57
N ASN A 39 0.16 -2.19 25.11
CA ASN A 39 0.35 -3.50 24.48
C ASN A 39 0.83 -3.40 23.02
N ILE A 40 1.79 -2.51 22.78
CA ILE A 40 2.32 -2.23 21.43
C ILE A 40 3.14 -3.44 20.95
N GLN A 41 2.75 -4.03 19.83
CA GLN A 41 3.40 -5.20 19.25
C GLN A 41 3.64 -4.98 17.77
N GLU A 42 4.86 -5.23 17.30
CA GLU A 42 5.15 -5.18 15.87
C GLU A 42 4.43 -6.30 15.13
N VAL A 43 3.66 -5.95 14.10
CA VAL A 43 2.87 -6.88 13.28
C VAL A 43 3.37 -6.98 11.84
N GLY A 44 4.27 -6.08 11.43
CA GLY A 44 4.92 -6.15 10.14
C GLY A 44 5.96 -5.06 9.96
N SER A 45 6.96 -5.33 9.13
CA SER A 45 7.96 -4.35 8.71
C SER A 45 8.17 -4.40 7.21
N GLY A 46 8.29 -3.22 6.61
CA GLY A 46 8.40 -3.05 5.17
C GLY A 46 9.36 -1.91 4.82
N THR A 47 9.43 -1.62 3.52
CA THR A 47 10.27 -0.50 3.01
C THR A 47 9.81 0.84 3.58
N PHE A 48 8.51 1.01 3.81
CA PHE A 48 7.90 2.25 4.27
C PHE A 48 7.89 2.42 5.80
N GLY A 49 8.35 1.42 6.55
CA GLY A 49 8.42 1.44 8.01
C GLY A 49 7.85 0.18 8.63
N SER A 50 7.78 0.18 9.97
CA SER A 50 7.17 -0.87 10.77
C SER A 50 5.74 -0.49 11.14
N VAL A 51 4.88 -1.50 11.26
CA VAL A 51 3.50 -1.38 11.69
C VAL A 51 3.36 -2.11 13.01
N TYR A 52 2.78 -1.43 13.99
CA TYR A 52 2.55 -1.95 15.33
C TYR A 52 1.05 -2.01 15.60
N ARG A 53 0.57 -3.10 16.19
CA ARG A 53 -0.76 -3.14 16.82
C ARG A 53 -0.67 -2.52 18.20
N ALA A 54 -1.61 -1.67 18.56
CA ALA A 54 -1.72 -1.09 19.90
C ALA A 54 -3.15 -1.07 20.41
N ASN A 55 -3.34 -1.28 21.71
CA ASN A 55 -4.61 -1.12 22.41
C ASN A 55 -4.85 0.35 22.68
N TRP A 56 -6.09 0.82 22.54
CA TRP A 56 -6.47 2.20 22.86
C TRP A 56 -7.20 2.27 24.20
N LYS A 57 -6.72 3.13 25.11
CA LYS A 57 -7.42 3.52 26.36
C LYS A 57 -8.12 2.37 27.09
N ASN A 58 -7.37 1.41 27.65
CA ASN A 58 -7.88 0.26 28.41
C ASN A 58 -9.13 -0.42 27.79
N SER A 59 -9.31 -0.30 26.48
CA SER A 59 -10.48 -0.80 25.75
C SER A 59 -10.06 -1.95 24.84
N ASN A 60 -11.05 -2.69 24.36
CA ASN A 60 -10.85 -3.76 23.38
C ASN A 60 -10.66 -3.23 21.95
N LYS A 61 -10.42 -1.92 21.78
CA LYS A 61 -10.20 -1.30 20.47
C LYS A 61 -8.72 -1.28 20.13
N TYR A 62 -8.38 -1.84 18.98
CA TYR A 62 -7.03 -1.84 18.43
C TYR A 62 -6.84 -0.77 17.37
N PHE A 63 -5.62 -0.25 17.27
CA PHE A 63 -5.14 0.61 16.19
C PHE A 63 -3.86 0.05 15.59
N ALA A 64 -3.61 0.37 14.32
CA ALA A 64 -2.32 0.19 13.69
C ALA A 64 -1.53 1.50 13.79
N LEU A 65 -0.34 1.45 14.38
CA LEU A 65 0.63 2.53 14.43
C LEU A 65 1.70 2.27 13.37
N LYS A 66 1.72 3.07 12.31
CA LYS A 66 2.71 2.91 11.22
C LYS A 66 3.81 3.94 11.33
N SER A 67 5.05 3.50 11.40
CA SER A 67 6.23 4.37 11.37
C SER A 67 6.61 4.72 9.94
N PHE A 68 7.42 5.78 9.81
CA PHE A 68 8.03 6.17 8.55
C PHE A 68 9.52 5.85 8.58
N SER A 69 10.01 5.12 7.58
CA SER A 69 11.45 4.94 7.38
C SER A 69 12.09 6.28 6.99
N HIS A 70 13.06 6.75 7.80
CA HIS A 70 13.98 7.89 7.58
C HIS A 70 13.57 8.89 6.48
N PRO A 71 12.60 9.78 6.75
CA PRO A 71 12.20 10.77 5.76
C PRO A 71 13.32 11.81 5.60
N ASN A 72 13.99 11.81 4.45
CA ASN A 72 14.48 13.07 3.91
C ASN A 72 13.28 13.94 3.50
N ASN A 73 13.48 15.23 3.27
CA ASN A 73 12.37 16.16 2.95
C ASN A 73 11.55 15.71 1.73
N PHE A 74 12.17 15.02 0.76
CA PHE A 74 11.49 14.48 -0.42
C PHE A 74 10.50 13.36 -0.04
N THR A 75 10.96 12.36 0.70
CA THR A 75 10.14 11.26 1.18
C THR A 75 8.99 11.75 2.06
N ALA A 76 9.24 12.77 2.89
CA ALA A 76 8.21 13.38 3.72
C ALA A 76 7.10 14.06 2.90
N LYS A 77 7.46 14.81 1.85
CA LYS A 77 6.49 15.42 0.91
C LYS A 77 5.64 14.36 0.23
N ILE A 78 6.21 13.20 -0.10
CA ILE A 78 5.43 12.10 -0.68
C ILE A 78 4.47 11.50 0.35
N TYR A 79 4.89 11.28 1.60
CA TYR A 79 3.99 10.80 2.66
C TYR A 79 2.84 11.77 2.93
N LEU A 80 3.12 13.07 2.91
CA LEU A 80 2.10 14.11 2.99
C LEU A 80 1.07 13.95 1.87
N LEU A 81 1.51 13.89 0.61
CA LEU A 81 0.62 13.71 -0.52
C LEU A 81 -0.23 12.42 -0.38
N LYS A 82 0.35 11.35 0.17
CA LYS A 82 -0.40 10.12 0.50
C LYS A 82 -1.51 10.38 1.53
N LEU A 83 -1.25 11.13 2.60
CA LEU A 83 -2.27 11.46 3.59
C LEU A 83 -3.43 12.29 3.02
N ILE A 84 -3.12 13.23 2.11
CA ILE A 84 -4.15 14.00 1.40
C ILE A 84 -5.02 13.08 0.54
N LEU A 85 -4.39 12.17 -0.22
CA LEU A 85 -5.12 11.19 -1.02
C LEU A 85 -5.97 10.26 -0.15
N GLN A 86 -5.42 9.78 0.97
CA GLN A 86 -6.12 8.92 1.93
C GLN A 86 -7.40 9.56 2.43
N ARG A 87 -7.34 10.85 2.82
CA ARG A 87 -8.53 11.59 3.29
C ARG A 87 -9.60 11.75 2.22
N LYS A 88 -9.20 11.87 0.94
CA LYS A 88 -10.15 11.99 -0.18
C LYS A 88 -11.05 10.77 -0.30
N VAL A 89 -10.53 9.60 0.06
CA VAL A 89 -11.21 8.30 -0.10
C VAL A 89 -11.58 7.62 1.22
N ASP A 90 -11.41 8.30 2.37
CA ASP A 90 -11.73 7.76 3.70
C ASP A 90 -13.23 7.51 3.91
N ILE A 91 -14.07 8.02 3.00
CA ILE A 91 -15.52 7.77 2.96
C ILE A 91 -15.87 6.33 2.52
N TYR A 92 -14.93 5.63 1.87
CA TYR A 92 -15.18 4.30 1.32
C TYR A 92 -14.77 3.22 2.31
N ASP A 93 -15.69 2.32 2.63
CA ASP A 93 -15.46 1.28 3.64
C ASP A 93 -14.37 0.28 3.25
N ASN A 94 -14.12 0.08 1.95
CA ASN A 94 -13.08 -0.83 1.45
C ASN A 94 -11.68 -0.21 1.42
N ILE A 95 -11.50 0.98 1.98
CA ILE A 95 -10.20 1.64 2.13
C ILE A 95 -9.79 1.62 3.60
N ILE A 96 -8.51 1.37 3.89
CA ILE A 96 -8.02 1.40 5.27
C ILE A 96 -8.18 2.81 5.84
N ARG A 97 -8.81 2.94 7.01
CA ARG A 97 -9.06 4.29 7.55
C ARG A 97 -7.80 4.90 8.15
N PHE A 98 -7.65 6.20 7.95
CA PHE A 98 -6.60 7.00 8.58
C PHE A 98 -7.22 7.94 9.61
N TYR A 99 -6.84 7.76 10.88
CA TYR A 99 -7.47 8.49 11.98
C TYR A 99 -6.68 9.73 12.40
N GLY A 100 -5.37 9.75 12.20
CA GLY A 100 -4.53 10.86 12.64
C GLY A 100 -3.10 10.45 12.94
N VAL A 101 -2.42 11.22 13.78
CA VAL A 101 -1.00 11.01 14.10
C VAL A 101 -0.77 10.97 15.60
N THR A 102 0.30 10.29 16.00
CA THR A 102 0.83 10.30 17.38
C THR A 102 2.35 10.47 17.31
N THR A 103 2.98 10.85 18.41
CA THR A 103 4.44 10.85 18.53
C THR A 103 4.87 9.68 19.41
N SER A 104 6.00 9.04 19.13
CA SER A 104 6.54 8.05 20.07
C SER A 104 7.26 8.78 21.21
N ASP A 105 6.83 8.56 22.46
CA ASP A 105 7.53 9.07 23.65
C ASP A 105 8.72 8.15 23.97
N GLN A 106 9.92 8.67 23.70
CA GLN A 106 11.25 8.44 24.30
C GLN A 106 11.74 7.08 24.84
N GLU A 107 10.98 5.99 24.88
CA GLU A 107 11.51 4.68 25.28
C GLU A 107 12.17 3.89 24.14
N ILE A 108 12.03 4.32 22.89
CA ILE A 108 12.58 3.58 21.74
C ILE A 108 13.97 4.05 21.32
N GLN A 109 14.38 5.33 21.43
CA GLN A 109 15.76 5.77 21.12
C GLN A 109 16.14 7.11 21.81
N ILE A 110 17.23 7.11 22.59
CA ILE A 110 17.72 8.24 23.41
C ILE A 110 18.27 9.44 22.60
N ASN A 111 18.42 9.36 21.27
CA ASN A 111 19.08 10.42 20.48
C ASN A 111 18.44 10.66 19.10
N SER A 112 17.10 10.68 18.99
CA SER A 112 16.42 10.91 17.70
C SER A 112 15.38 12.01 17.75
N PRO A 113 15.18 12.77 16.65
CA PRO A 113 14.10 13.75 16.55
C PRO A 113 12.74 13.08 16.73
N LYS A 114 11.75 13.88 17.17
CA LYS A 114 10.35 13.50 17.39
C LYS A 114 9.83 12.64 16.22
N LYS A 115 9.61 11.34 16.46
CA LYS A 115 9.12 10.40 15.45
C LYS A 115 7.60 10.38 15.45
N TYR A 116 7.00 10.87 14.37
CA TYR A 116 5.57 10.75 14.13
C TYR A 116 5.23 9.34 13.62
N LEU A 117 4.10 8.82 14.11
CA LEU A 117 3.48 7.58 13.65
C LEU A 117 2.07 7.89 13.12
N LEU A 118 1.66 7.19 12.07
CA LEU A 118 0.28 7.23 11.60
C LEU A 118 -0.59 6.33 12.47
N VAL A 119 -1.73 6.85 12.90
CA VAL A 119 -2.78 6.11 13.60
C VAL A 119 -3.82 5.69 12.57
N MET A 120 -3.91 4.38 12.31
CA MET A 120 -4.73 3.79 11.26
C MET A 120 -5.67 2.73 11.81
N GLU A 121 -6.67 2.35 11.02
CA GLU A 121 -7.48 1.16 11.25
C GLU A 121 -6.60 -0.09 11.36
N TYR A 122 -6.88 -0.91 12.38
CA TYR A 122 -6.24 -2.21 12.53
C TYR A 122 -7.10 -3.26 11.82
N ALA A 123 -6.55 -3.86 10.75
CA ALA A 123 -7.16 -4.97 10.04
C ALA A 123 -6.79 -6.29 10.73
N ASP A 124 -7.74 -6.88 11.45
CA ASP A 124 -7.55 -8.06 12.29
C ASP A 124 -7.26 -9.36 11.52
N GLY A 125 -7.72 -9.45 10.26
CA GLY A 125 -7.38 -10.52 9.34
C GLY A 125 -6.00 -10.39 8.68
N GLY A 126 -5.28 -9.30 8.95
CA GLY A 126 -3.95 -9.05 8.38
C GLY A 126 -3.98 -8.80 6.88
N THR A 127 -2.89 -9.14 6.19
CA THR A 127 -2.80 -9.05 4.72
C THR A 127 -3.60 -10.17 4.06
N LEU A 128 -4.12 -9.93 2.85
CA LEU A 128 -4.80 -10.94 2.05
C LEU A 128 -3.91 -12.18 1.86
N GLN A 129 -2.61 -11.95 1.63
CA GLN A 129 -1.62 -13.04 1.52
C GLN A 129 -1.62 -13.98 2.74
N ASN A 130 -1.67 -13.42 3.95
CA ASN A 130 -1.69 -14.23 5.17
C ASN A 130 -3.09 -14.77 5.45
N TYR A 131 -4.13 -13.98 5.18
CA TYR A 131 -5.53 -14.35 5.35
C TYR A 131 -5.87 -15.61 4.56
N LEU A 132 -5.47 -15.70 3.28
CA LEU A 132 -5.72 -16.87 2.45
C LEU A 132 -4.96 -18.12 2.95
N LYS A 133 -3.74 -17.95 3.48
CA LYS A 133 -2.96 -19.07 4.05
C LYS A 133 -3.61 -19.67 5.30
N VAL A 134 -4.19 -18.84 6.16
CA VAL A 134 -4.83 -19.31 7.40
C VAL A 134 -6.29 -19.72 7.19
N HIS A 135 -6.90 -19.38 6.05
CA HIS A 135 -8.24 -19.79 5.64
C HIS A 135 -8.21 -20.61 4.33
N PRO A 136 -7.62 -21.83 4.32
CA PRO A 136 -7.54 -22.64 3.10
C PRO A 136 -8.90 -23.15 2.60
N ASN A 137 -9.93 -23.13 3.46
CA ASN A 137 -11.24 -23.71 3.21
C ASN A 137 -12.33 -22.68 2.88
N LEU A 138 -11.96 -21.47 2.40
CA LEU A 138 -12.95 -20.48 1.97
C LEU A 138 -13.85 -21.06 0.87
N THR A 139 -15.15 -20.90 1.06
CA THR A 139 -16.18 -21.22 0.06
C THR A 139 -16.07 -20.30 -1.14
N TRP A 140 -16.64 -20.72 -2.28
CA TRP A 140 -16.70 -19.88 -3.47
C TRP A 140 -17.43 -18.55 -3.24
N ASN A 141 -18.48 -18.55 -2.42
CA ASN A 141 -19.19 -17.32 -2.07
C ASN A 141 -18.29 -16.35 -1.30
N GLU A 142 -17.49 -16.83 -0.36
CA GLU A 142 -16.53 -15.99 0.38
C GLU A 142 -15.43 -15.45 -0.54
N LYS A 143 -14.88 -16.30 -1.43
CA LYS A 143 -13.89 -15.89 -2.43
C LYS A 143 -14.44 -14.83 -3.39
N LEU A 144 -15.64 -15.03 -3.92
CA LEU A 144 -16.34 -14.08 -4.78
C LEU A 144 -16.63 -12.76 -4.04
N ASN A 145 -17.00 -12.84 -2.77
CA ASN A 145 -17.23 -11.64 -1.96
C ASN A 145 -15.94 -10.83 -1.76
N LEU A 146 -14.80 -11.47 -1.47
CA LEU A 146 -13.50 -10.79 -1.39
C LEU A 146 -13.12 -10.15 -2.74
N ALA A 147 -13.28 -10.89 -3.84
CA ALA A 147 -13.02 -10.42 -5.19
C ALA A 147 -13.87 -9.19 -5.56
N LEU A 148 -15.17 -9.23 -5.26
CA LEU A 148 -16.11 -8.14 -5.52
C LEU A 148 -15.74 -6.89 -4.73
N GLN A 149 -15.43 -7.04 -3.45
CA GLN A 149 -15.02 -5.91 -2.60
C GLN A 149 -13.70 -5.29 -3.06
N LEU A 150 -12.73 -6.11 -3.50
CA LEU A 150 -11.48 -5.62 -4.08
C LEU A 150 -11.74 -4.82 -5.37
N ALA A 151 -12.56 -5.36 -6.28
CA ALA A 151 -12.92 -4.66 -7.51
C ALA A 151 -13.63 -3.32 -7.23
N HIS A 152 -14.55 -3.31 -6.26
CA HIS A 152 -15.24 -2.10 -5.81
C HIS A 152 -14.27 -1.07 -5.25
N ALA A 153 -13.34 -1.47 -4.37
CA ALA A 153 -12.33 -0.58 -3.79
C ALA A 153 -11.49 0.12 -4.88
N ILE A 154 -11.09 -0.62 -5.91
CA ILE A 154 -10.32 -0.05 -7.04
C ILE A 154 -11.16 0.85 -7.92
N SER A 155 -12.41 0.50 -8.18
CA SER A 155 -13.34 1.39 -8.88
C SER A 155 -13.44 2.75 -8.17
N CYS A 156 -13.65 2.74 -6.85
CA CYS A 156 -13.72 3.97 -6.05
C CYS A 156 -12.44 4.81 -6.14
N LEU A 157 -11.26 4.19 -6.05
CA LEU A 157 -9.99 4.92 -6.25
C LEU A 157 -9.91 5.53 -7.65
N HIS A 158 -10.27 4.75 -8.67
CA HIS A 158 -10.18 5.18 -10.06
C HIS A 158 -11.15 6.32 -10.37
N ASP A 159 -12.36 6.30 -9.82
CA ASP A 159 -13.36 7.36 -9.97
C ASP A 159 -12.85 8.68 -9.37
N GLU A 160 -12.11 8.61 -8.27
CA GLU A 160 -11.44 9.76 -7.65
C GLU A 160 -10.13 10.18 -8.37
N GLY A 161 -9.82 9.56 -9.51
CA GLY A 161 -8.61 9.85 -10.30
C GLY A 161 -7.32 9.30 -9.70
N ILE A 162 -7.42 8.41 -8.71
CA ILE A 162 -6.28 7.82 -8.01
C ILE A 162 -5.94 6.48 -8.65
N VAL A 163 -4.67 6.29 -8.99
CA VAL A 163 -4.11 5.00 -9.44
C VAL A 163 -3.29 4.43 -8.30
N HIS A 164 -3.50 3.16 -7.95
CA HIS A 164 -2.79 2.54 -6.84
C HIS A 164 -1.32 2.29 -7.16
N ARG A 165 -1.01 1.75 -8.34
CA ARG A 165 0.33 1.47 -8.90
C ARG A 165 1.17 0.40 -8.18
N ASP A 166 0.68 -0.13 -7.07
CA ASP A 166 1.41 -1.05 -6.19
C ASP A 166 0.47 -2.09 -5.57
N LEU A 167 -0.43 -2.62 -6.40
CA LEU A 167 -1.40 -3.63 -5.97
C LEU A 167 -0.75 -5.00 -5.90
N HIS A 168 -0.74 -5.58 -4.71
CA HIS A 168 -0.37 -6.97 -4.44
C HIS A 168 -1.00 -7.40 -3.11
N SER A 169 -1.00 -8.69 -2.80
CA SER A 169 -1.75 -9.24 -1.66
C SER A 169 -1.21 -8.85 -0.28
N SER A 170 -0.08 -8.16 -0.22
CA SER A 170 0.41 -7.55 1.03
C SER A 170 -0.12 -6.12 1.27
N ASN A 171 -0.62 -5.45 0.23
CA ASN A 171 -1.26 -4.12 0.32
C ASN A 171 -2.80 -4.20 0.35
N VAL A 172 -3.36 -5.39 0.13
CA VAL A 172 -4.76 -5.70 0.42
C VAL A 172 -4.84 -6.29 1.82
N LEU A 173 -5.62 -5.69 2.71
CA LEU A 173 -5.85 -6.16 4.07
C LEU A 173 -7.27 -6.72 4.20
N VAL A 174 -7.51 -7.51 5.24
CA VAL A 174 -8.84 -8.02 5.58
C VAL A 174 -9.17 -7.63 7.03
N CYS A 175 -10.32 -7.01 7.23
CA CYS A 175 -10.84 -6.63 8.54
C CYS A 175 -12.27 -7.15 8.66
N GLN A 176 -12.54 -8.09 9.56
CA GLN A 176 -13.89 -8.67 9.74
C GLN A 176 -14.53 -9.13 8.41
N ASN A 177 -13.78 -9.89 7.60
CA ASN A 177 -14.15 -10.35 6.25
C ASN A 177 -14.43 -9.24 5.21
N THR A 178 -14.06 -8.00 5.55
CA THR A 178 -14.12 -6.84 4.65
C THR A 178 -12.73 -6.56 4.08
N VAL A 179 -12.62 -6.40 2.77
CA VAL A 179 -11.38 -5.98 2.12
C VAL A 179 -11.08 -4.53 2.47
N LYS A 180 -9.85 -4.26 2.88
CA LYS A 180 -9.33 -2.94 3.22
C LYS A 180 -8.07 -2.67 2.41
N LEU A 181 -8.19 -1.81 1.42
CA LEU A 181 -7.09 -1.44 0.56
C LEU A 181 -6.18 -0.41 1.24
N ALA A 182 -4.88 -0.67 1.23
CA ALA A 182 -3.87 0.14 1.90
C ALA A 182 -2.76 0.57 0.92
N ASP A 183 -1.93 1.53 1.35
CA ASP A 183 -0.66 1.88 0.68
C ASP A 183 -0.77 2.29 -0.81
N PHE A 184 -1.89 2.90 -1.21
CA PHE A 184 -2.11 3.44 -2.55
C PHE A 184 -1.48 4.82 -2.78
N GLY A 185 -1.32 5.17 -4.07
CA GLY A 185 -0.90 6.49 -4.52
C GLY A 185 0.55 6.55 -5.01
N LEU A 186 1.38 7.39 -4.40
CA LEU A 186 2.74 7.69 -4.88
C LEU A 186 3.80 6.65 -4.48
N SER A 187 3.40 5.44 -4.10
CA SER A 187 4.26 4.41 -3.48
C SER A 187 5.52 4.09 -4.29
N LYS A 188 5.45 4.08 -5.62
CA LYS A 188 6.62 3.83 -6.49
C LYS A 188 7.62 4.97 -6.64
N ARG A 189 7.34 6.18 -6.14
CA ARG A 189 8.29 7.33 -6.25
C ARG A 189 9.34 7.37 -5.15
N ILE A 190 9.23 6.52 -4.12
CA ILE A 190 10.10 6.54 -2.91
C ILE A 190 11.23 5.49 -3.00
N GLU A 191 11.26 4.66 -4.04
CA GLU A 191 12.09 3.44 -4.07
C GLU A 191 13.54 3.67 -4.56
N GLU A 192 14.38 4.27 -3.71
CA GLU A 192 15.82 4.48 -3.97
C GLU A 192 16.73 3.82 -2.90
N SER A 193 16.65 2.50 -2.68
CA SER A 193 17.56 1.82 -1.73
C SER A 193 18.08 0.44 -2.20
N SER A 194 19.29 0.06 -1.79
CA SER A 194 20.06 -1.10 -2.26
C SER A 194 19.47 -2.49 -1.91
N ASN A 195 18.50 -2.58 -0.99
CA ASN A 195 17.72 -3.79 -0.71
C ASN A 195 16.54 -3.99 -1.70
N LEU A 196 16.49 -3.22 -2.79
CA LEU A 196 15.40 -3.21 -3.78
C LEU A 196 15.22 -4.55 -4.49
N GLN A 197 16.30 -5.22 -4.89
CA GLN A 197 16.19 -6.33 -5.84
C GLN A 197 15.32 -7.47 -5.30
N SER A 198 15.56 -7.94 -4.08
CA SER A 198 14.80 -9.05 -3.49
C SER A 198 13.33 -8.70 -3.21
N LYS A 199 13.02 -7.44 -2.87
CA LYS A 199 11.65 -6.98 -2.60
C LYS A 199 10.88 -6.63 -3.88
N LEU A 200 11.53 -6.03 -4.88
CA LEU A 200 10.96 -5.83 -6.22
C LEU A 200 10.63 -7.16 -6.87
N PHE A 201 11.45 -8.17 -6.63
CA PHE A 201 11.15 -9.49 -7.16
C PHE A 201 9.85 -10.06 -6.58
N ARG A 202 9.57 -9.85 -5.29
CA ARG A 202 8.33 -10.31 -4.63
C ARG A 202 7.03 -9.81 -5.24
N ILE A 203 7.08 -8.70 -5.98
CA ILE A 203 5.90 -8.12 -6.64
C ILE A 203 5.85 -8.39 -8.15
N ILE A 204 6.85 -9.07 -8.74
CA ILE A 204 6.92 -9.35 -10.19
C ILE A 204 5.58 -9.80 -10.77
N PRO A 205 4.88 -10.80 -10.20
CA PRO A 205 3.66 -11.32 -10.82
C PRO A 205 2.57 -10.25 -10.99
N TYR A 206 2.47 -9.32 -10.04
CA TYR A 206 1.44 -8.30 -9.98
C TYR A 206 1.75 -7.07 -10.84
N VAL A 207 2.97 -6.92 -11.36
CA VAL A 207 3.39 -5.73 -12.11
C VAL A 207 3.00 -5.87 -13.58
N ASP A 208 2.25 -4.89 -14.10
CA ASP A 208 1.89 -4.80 -15.51
C ASP A 208 3.14 -4.92 -16.41
N PRO A 209 3.29 -5.99 -17.21
CA PRO A 209 4.51 -6.25 -17.97
C PRO A 209 4.79 -5.17 -19.02
N LYS A 210 3.80 -4.34 -19.37
CA LYS A 210 4.00 -3.19 -20.26
C LYS A 210 4.98 -2.16 -19.70
N ILE A 211 5.21 -2.13 -18.39
CA ILE A 211 6.23 -1.26 -17.79
C ILE A 211 7.65 -1.57 -18.31
N TYR A 212 7.89 -2.81 -18.73
CA TYR A 212 9.18 -3.26 -19.27
C TYR A 212 9.26 -3.13 -20.79
N ALA A 213 8.15 -2.86 -21.47
CA ALA A 213 8.11 -2.68 -22.90
C ALA A 213 8.69 -1.31 -23.28
N LYS A 214 9.95 -1.29 -23.72
CA LYS A 214 10.54 -0.08 -24.32
C LYS A 214 9.77 0.28 -25.60
N ARG A 215 8.98 1.35 -25.57
CA ARG A 215 8.48 1.97 -26.79
C ARG A 215 9.60 2.84 -27.37
N ARG A 216 10.28 2.33 -28.40
CA ARG A 216 11.09 3.17 -29.29
C ARG A 216 10.12 3.83 -30.28
N ASN A 217 9.93 5.15 -30.17
CA ASN A 217 9.28 5.90 -31.23
C ASN A 217 10.25 5.96 -32.42
N SER A 218 9.89 5.37 -33.55
CA SER A 218 10.73 5.34 -34.76
C SER A 218 11.07 6.73 -35.31
N ASN A 219 10.39 7.79 -34.84
CA ASN A 219 10.52 9.16 -35.33
C ASN A 219 11.15 10.12 -34.31
N SER A 220 11.61 9.65 -33.14
CA SER A 220 12.29 10.48 -32.15
C SER A 220 13.25 9.65 -31.30
N ASN A 221 14.47 10.13 -31.07
CA ASN A 221 15.42 9.54 -30.10
C ASN A 221 14.93 9.59 -28.63
N GLN A 222 13.65 9.92 -28.39
CA GLN A 222 13.02 9.92 -27.08
C GLN A 222 12.39 8.55 -26.80
N VAL A 223 12.82 7.92 -25.73
CA VAL A 223 12.19 6.72 -25.16
C VAL A 223 10.99 7.19 -24.35
N GLU A 224 9.77 6.92 -24.85
CA GLU A 224 8.56 7.21 -24.07
C GLU A 224 8.37 6.10 -23.04
N ALA A 225 8.68 6.43 -21.78
CA ALA A 225 8.55 5.47 -20.68
C ALA A 225 7.06 5.25 -20.34
N TYR A 226 6.62 3.99 -20.35
CA TYR A 226 5.26 3.64 -19.93
C TYR A 226 5.07 3.97 -18.45
N SER A 227 4.10 4.84 -18.16
CA SER A 227 3.72 5.15 -16.78
C SER A 227 2.55 4.27 -16.33
N LEU A 228 2.67 3.73 -15.12
CA LEU A 228 1.60 2.94 -14.50
C LEU A 228 0.33 3.78 -14.34
N ASN A 229 -0.74 3.24 -14.88
CA ASN A 229 -2.04 3.88 -15.02
C ASN A 229 -3.15 2.93 -14.53
N LYS A 230 -4.41 3.34 -14.66
CA LYS A 230 -5.58 2.55 -14.25
C LYS A 230 -5.57 1.12 -14.84
N LYS A 231 -5.13 0.94 -16.09
CA LYS A 231 -5.05 -0.40 -16.72
C LYS A 231 -3.97 -1.28 -16.09
N SER A 232 -2.92 -0.69 -15.54
CA SER A 232 -1.92 -1.42 -14.77
C SER A 232 -2.49 -1.96 -13.46
N ASP A 233 -3.35 -1.20 -12.78
CA ASP A 233 -4.07 -1.70 -11.60
C ASP A 233 -5.01 -2.86 -11.97
N ILE A 234 -5.67 -2.79 -13.14
CA ILE A 234 -6.53 -3.90 -13.63
C ILE A 234 -5.71 -5.18 -13.86
N TYR A 235 -4.49 -5.07 -14.39
CA TYR A 235 -3.59 -6.22 -14.51
C TYR A 235 -3.31 -6.84 -13.13
N SER A 236 -2.93 -6.01 -12.14
CA SER A 236 -2.65 -6.48 -10.78
C SER A 236 -3.88 -7.11 -10.11
N ILE A 237 -5.09 -6.58 -10.37
CA ILE A 237 -6.34 -7.19 -9.91
C ILE A 237 -6.51 -8.58 -10.49
N GLY A 238 -6.22 -8.81 -11.78
CA GLY A 238 -6.33 -10.13 -12.39
C GLY A 238 -5.52 -11.19 -11.64
N ILE A 239 -4.30 -10.84 -11.23
CA ILE A 239 -3.42 -11.70 -10.42
C ILE A 239 -3.98 -11.90 -9.02
N LEU A 240 -4.53 -10.85 -8.39
CA LEU A 240 -5.16 -10.94 -7.07
C LEU A 240 -6.44 -11.81 -7.09
N LEU A 241 -7.23 -11.74 -8.15
CA LEU A 241 -8.39 -12.59 -8.37
C LEU A 241 -7.95 -14.06 -8.49
N TRP A 242 -6.91 -14.32 -9.27
CA TRP A 242 -6.32 -15.65 -9.33
C TRP A 242 -5.84 -16.13 -7.94
N GLU A 243 -5.16 -15.29 -7.16
CA GLU A 243 -4.69 -15.62 -5.81
C GLU A 243 -5.86 -15.89 -4.84
N ILE A 244 -6.94 -15.11 -4.89
CA ILE A 244 -8.16 -15.35 -4.08
C ILE A 244 -8.82 -16.68 -4.47
N SER A 245 -8.92 -16.94 -5.78
CA SER A 245 -9.55 -18.16 -6.29
C SER A 245 -8.77 -19.41 -5.91
N SER A 246 -7.44 -19.36 -6.02
CA SER A 246 -6.53 -20.48 -5.77
C SER A 246 -6.18 -20.67 -4.31
N GLY A 247 -6.17 -19.59 -3.52
CA GLY A 247 -5.58 -19.56 -2.18
C GLY A 247 -4.05 -19.69 -2.19
N GLN A 248 -3.40 -19.58 -3.36
CA GLN A 248 -1.97 -19.79 -3.56
C GLN A 248 -1.28 -18.50 -3.97
N SER A 249 -0.01 -18.35 -3.60
CA SER A 249 0.80 -17.25 -4.14
C SER A 249 1.02 -17.43 -5.65
N PRO A 250 0.96 -16.35 -6.45
CA PRO A 250 1.21 -16.38 -7.90
C PRO A 250 2.51 -17.09 -8.25
N PHE A 251 2.50 -17.96 -9.26
CA PHE A 251 3.70 -18.70 -9.68
C PHE A 251 4.48 -19.35 -8.50
N CYS A 252 3.78 -19.96 -7.53
CA CYS A 252 4.38 -20.52 -6.31
C CYS A 252 5.52 -21.55 -6.53
N ASN A 253 5.58 -22.15 -7.73
CA ASN A 253 6.60 -23.12 -8.13
C ASN A 253 7.79 -22.49 -8.87
N GLU A 254 7.78 -21.17 -9.11
CA GLU A 254 8.85 -20.45 -9.80
C GLU A 254 9.63 -19.58 -8.84
N GLN A 255 10.91 -19.37 -9.13
CA GLN A 255 11.71 -18.38 -8.42
C GLN A 255 11.34 -16.99 -8.93
N TYR A 256 11.11 -16.05 -8.00
CA TYR A 256 10.82 -14.68 -8.36
C TYR A 256 12.13 -13.97 -8.71
N ASP A 257 12.42 -13.89 -10.00
CA ASP A 257 13.64 -13.31 -10.55
C ASP A 257 13.39 -12.71 -11.95
N ILE A 258 14.47 -12.29 -12.61
CA ILE A 258 14.42 -11.74 -13.97
C ILE A 258 13.88 -12.76 -14.98
N SER A 259 14.14 -14.06 -14.78
CA SER A 259 13.66 -15.13 -15.66
C SER A 259 12.14 -15.20 -15.64
N LEU A 260 11.53 -15.21 -14.45
CA LEU A 260 10.07 -15.16 -14.32
C LEU A 260 9.47 -13.91 -14.96
N ALA A 261 10.08 -12.74 -14.73
CA ALA A 261 9.64 -11.50 -15.36
C ALA A 261 9.65 -11.59 -16.89
N MET A 262 10.68 -12.19 -17.49
CA MET A 262 10.76 -12.39 -18.94
C MET A 262 9.70 -13.37 -19.46
N LYS A 263 9.44 -14.48 -18.75
CA LYS A 263 8.36 -15.40 -19.09
C LYS A 263 6.99 -14.70 -19.08
N ILE A 264 6.71 -13.88 -18.07
CA ILE A 264 5.46 -13.10 -17.95
C ILE A 264 5.33 -12.10 -19.11
N ILE A 265 6.42 -11.40 -19.47
CA ILE A 265 6.46 -10.50 -20.63
C ILE A 265 6.15 -11.26 -21.93
N GLN A 266 6.61 -12.51 -22.05
CA GLN A 266 6.34 -13.39 -23.20
C GLN A 266 4.94 -14.02 -23.19
N GLY A 267 4.13 -13.75 -22.15
CA GLY A 267 2.74 -14.20 -22.08
C GLY A 267 2.47 -15.34 -21.09
N LEU A 268 3.45 -15.77 -20.29
CA LEU A 268 3.20 -16.73 -19.21
C LEU A 268 2.15 -16.17 -18.24
N ARG A 269 1.12 -16.95 -17.96
CA ARG A 269 0.08 -16.65 -16.98
C ARG A 269 -0.16 -17.87 -16.09
N GLU A 270 -0.77 -17.62 -14.95
CA GLU A 270 -1.21 -18.66 -14.04
C GLU A 270 -2.39 -19.43 -14.64
N GLU A 271 -2.40 -20.74 -14.41
CA GLU A 271 -3.51 -21.59 -14.83
C GLU A 271 -4.58 -21.66 -13.72
N PRO A 272 -5.88 -21.71 -14.06
CA PRO A 272 -6.92 -21.96 -13.06
C PRO A 272 -6.68 -23.26 -12.30
N ILE A 273 -6.93 -23.27 -10.99
CA ILE A 273 -6.81 -24.50 -10.19
C ILE A 273 -8.02 -25.42 -10.42
N PRO A 274 -7.90 -26.75 -10.19
CA PRO A 274 -9.04 -27.66 -10.26
C PRO A 274 -10.22 -27.18 -9.40
N ASN A 275 -11.42 -27.32 -9.93
CA ASN A 275 -12.68 -26.86 -9.31
C ASN A 275 -12.88 -25.33 -9.25
N THR A 276 -12.10 -24.55 -9.99
CA THR A 276 -12.43 -23.15 -10.31
C THR A 276 -13.68 -23.13 -11.20
N PRO A 277 -14.78 -22.45 -10.81
CA PRO A 277 -15.98 -22.34 -11.62
C PRO A 277 -15.68 -21.71 -12.97
N GLU A 278 -16.24 -22.24 -14.05
CA GLU A 278 -16.06 -21.68 -15.40
C GLU A 278 -16.50 -20.22 -15.49
N VAL A 279 -17.52 -19.82 -14.73
CA VAL A 279 -17.97 -18.41 -14.67
C VAL A 279 -16.94 -17.45 -14.08
N TYR A 280 -15.88 -17.97 -13.43
CA TYR A 280 -14.79 -17.19 -12.86
C TYR A 280 -13.59 -17.06 -13.81
N ILE A 281 -13.50 -17.93 -14.83
CA ILE A 281 -12.40 -18.01 -15.81
C ILE A 281 -12.75 -17.17 -17.03
#